data_AF-A0A8S8ZBI4-F1
#
_entry.id   AF-A0A8S8ZBI4-F1
#
_cell.length_a   1.000
_cell.length_b   1.000
_cell.length_c   1.000
_cell.angle_alpha   90.00
_cell.angle_beta   90.00
_cell.angle_gamma   90.00
#
_symmetry.space_group_name_H-M   'P 1'
#
loop_
_entity.id
_entity.type
_entity.pdbx_description
1 polymer ?
#
loop_
_entity_poly.entity_id
_entity_poly.type
_entity_poly.pdbx_seq_one_letter_code
_entity_poly.pdbx_strand_id
1 'polypeptide(L)'
;MEHIELADYKRSDLLIVYPSTANTLGKLATGIDDTPISTVLTVAFGSKIPIIMGLAMHRSMYENAAVKKNMNFLRKKIDFVSPQMIEGKAKAPEPEDVLSFVLKKFGGSKKLRGKKILMTAGPTVEKIDSVRVITNQSSGKTGTLLASELISAGAKVTLVYGPGTSEPPKGARIIRVNSVDEMNKASKRGSKEKI
;
A
#
# COMPACT_ATOMS: atom_id res chain seq x y z
N MET A 1 7.69 25.20 -12.16
CA MET A 1 6.48 24.41 -11.86
C MET A 1 5.69 25.21 -10.85
N GLU A 2 4.42 25.49 -11.12
CA GLU A 2 3.58 26.40 -10.33
C GLU A 2 3.05 25.62 -9.09
N HIS A 3 3.15 26.23 -7.90
CA HIS A 3 2.93 25.52 -6.63
C HIS A 3 1.45 25.24 -6.37
N ILE A 4 0.56 26.11 -6.85
CA ILE A 4 -0.88 25.91 -6.80
C ILE A 4 -1.27 24.77 -7.74
N GLU A 5 -0.74 24.68 -8.96
CA GLU A 5 -1.01 23.57 -9.88
C GLU A 5 -0.59 22.20 -9.34
N LEU A 6 0.46 22.16 -8.50
CA LEU A 6 0.95 20.91 -7.89
C LEU A 6 0.12 20.47 -6.69
N ALA A 7 -0.24 21.41 -5.82
CA ALA A 7 -0.85 21.16 -4.52
C ALA A 7 -2.30 21.64 -4.40
N ASP A 8 -2.87 22.13 -5.49
CA ASP A 8 -4.26 22.50 -5.65
C ASP A 8 -4.76 22.01 -7.02
N TYR A 9 -6.05 22.16 -7.31
CA TYR A 9 -6.68 21.68 -8.56
C TYR A 9 -6.70 20.16 -8.76
N LYS A 10 -6.65 19.38 -7.67
CA LYS A 10 -6.77 17.90 -7.69
C LYS A 10 -5.70 17.18 -8.52
N ARG A 11 -4.52 17.79 -8.71
CA ARG A 11 -3.40 17.12 -9.40
C ARG A 11 -2.67 16.11 -8.52
N SER A 12 -2.72 16.32 -7.20
CA SER A 12 -2.11 15.45 -6.20
C SER A 12 -3.14 14.97 -5.19
N ASP A 13 -3.18 13.66 -4.93
CA ASP A 13 -4.03 13.04 -3.90
C ASP A 13 -3.30 12.87 -2.55
N LEU A 14 -1.98 12.98 -2.56
CA LEU A 14 -1.11 12.76 -1.39
C LEU A 14 0.22 13.48 -1.60
N LEU A 15 0.72 14.16 -0.58
CA LEU A 15 2.07 14.71 -0.55
C LEU A 15 2.95 13.92 0.43
N ILE A 16 4.13 13.49 -0.02
CA ILE A 16 5.10 12.78 0.82
C ILE A 16 6.39 13.61 0.88
N VAL A 17 6.80 13.98 2.09
CA VAL A 17 8.09 14.63 2.34
C VAL A 17 9.02 13.63 2.99
N TYR A 18 9.99 13.14 2.23
CA TYR A 18 10.92 12.11 2.65
C TYR A 18 12.32 12.35 2.06
N PRO A 19 13.38 12.51 2.89
CA PRO A 19 13.31 12.76 4.33
C PRO A 19 12.76 14.16 4.66
N SER A 20 12.11 14.30 5.80
CA SER A 20 11.65 15.59 6.34
C SER A 20 12.49 16.02 7.54
N THR A 21 13.17 17.16 7.43
CA THR A 21 14.01 17.71 8.50
C THR A 21 13.20 18.59 9.46
N ALA A 22 13.81 18.94 10.59
CA ALA A 22 13.23 19.88 11.55
C ALA A 22 12.87 21.24 10.92
N ASN A 23 13.64 21.69 9.92
CA ASN A 23 13.41 22.95 9.20
C ASN A 23 12.12 22.91 8.40
N THR A 24 11.94 21.90 7.53
CA THR A 24 10.72 21.75 6.71
C THR A 24 9.48 21.56 7.57
N LEU A 25 9.59 20.76 8.63
CA LEU A 25 8.52 20.59 9.62
C LEU A 25 8.15 21.92 10.30
N GLY A 26 9.16 22.68 10.73
CA GLY A 26 8.96 23.96 11.41
C GLY A 26 8.28 24.98 10.51
N LYS A 27 8.75 25.11 9.27
CA LYS A 27 8.17 26.01 8.27
C LYS A 27 6.69 25.71 8.02
N LEU A 28 6.33 24.42 7.84
CA LEU A 28 4.93 24.04 7.70
C LEU A 28 4.10 24.36 8.95
N ALA A 29 4.64 24.09 10.14
CA ALA A 29 3.93 24.33 11.40
C ALA A 29 3.66 25.82 11.66
N THR A 30 4.52 26.71 11.14
CA THR A 30 4.43 28.16 11.33
C THR A 30 3.93 28.92 10.09
N GLY A 31 3.65 28.23 8.98
CA GLY A 31 3.16 28.85 7.74
C GLY A 31 4.22 29.63 6.95
N ILE A 32 5.50 29.30 7.10
CA ILE A 32 6.58 29.88 6.28
C ILE A 32 6.66 29.14 4.95
N ASP A 33 6.60 29.88 3.83
CA ASP A 33 6.50 29.36 2.46
C ASP A 33 7.60 29.90 1.51
N ASP A 34 8.75 30.24 2.07
CA ASP A 34 9.93 30.84 1.43
C ASP A 34 10.76 29.93 0.49
N THR A 35 10.35 28.69 0.26
CA THR A 35 11.02 27.74 -0.65
C THR A 35 10.00 27.00 -1.48
N PRO A 36 10.32 26.51 -2.70
CA PRO A 36 9.36 25.78 -3.52
C PRO A 36 8.67 24.61 -2.77
N ILE A 37 9.41 23.89 -1.93
CA ILE A 37 8.86 22.80 -1.10
C ILE A 37 7.91 23.35 -0.03
N SER A 38 8.30 24.41 0.71
CA SER A 38 7.45 24.97 1.75
C SER A 38 6.21 25.67 1.17
N THR A 39 6.31 26.30 0.01
CA THR A 39 5.14 26.86 -0.71
C THR A 39 4.15 25.78 -1.11
N VAL A 40 4.61 24.69 -1.74
CA VAL A 40 3.75 23.54 -2.11
C VAL A 40 3.11 22.91 -0.85
N LEU A 41 3.86 22.79 0.26
CA LEU A 41 3.33 22.25 1.51
C LEU A 41 2.26 23.14 2.14
N THR A 42 2.44 24.46 2.15
CA THR A 42 1.46 25.39 2.69
C THR A 42 0.15 25.33 1.91
N VAL A 43 0.24 25.28 0.58
CA VAL A 43 -0.93 25.10 -0.30
C VAL A 43 -1.61 23.77 -0.02
N ALA A 44 -0.86 22.65 -0.04
CA ALA A 44 -1.40 21.31 0.19
C ALA A 44 -2.10 21.22 1.55
N PHE A 45 -1.51 21.83 2.58
CA PHE A 45 -2.07 21.87 3.93
C PHE A 45 -3.37 22.68 3.98
N GLY A 46 -3.43 23.83 3.31
CA GLY A 46 -4.63 24.65 3.16
C GLY A 46 -5.76 23.95 2.39
N SER A 47 -5.40 23.27 1.30
CA SER A 47 -6.33 22.52 0.43
C SER A 47 -6.71 21.14 0.99
N LYS A 48 -6.27 20.81 2.21
CA LYS A 48 -6.57 19.55 2.93
C LYS A 48 -6.10 18.29 2.18
N ILE A 49 -5.07 18.41 1.36
CA ILE A 49 -4.40 17.24 0.78
C ILE A 49 -3.71 16.49 1.93
N PRO A 50 -3.86 15.15 2.02
CA PRO A 50 -3.10 14.36 2.98
C PRO A 50 -1.59 14.59 2.82
N ILE A 51 -0.89 14.81 3.93
CA ILE A 51 0.56 14.98 3.96
C ILE A 51 1.16 13.89 4.86
N ILE A 52 2.20 13.24 4.37
CA ILE A 52 3.04 12.32 5.14
C ILE A 52 4.44 12.91 5.23
N MET A 53 4.99 12.95 6.45
CA MET A 53 6.39 13.31 6.67
C MET A 53 7.16 12.13 7.26
N GLY A 54 8.18 11.65 6.54
CA GLY A 54 9.16 10.72 7.07
C GLY A 54 10.29 11.48 7.73
N LEU A 55 10.21 11.66 9.05
CA LEU A 55 11.12 12.55 9.78
C LEU A 55 12.54 11.99 9.82
N ALA A 56 13.53 12.83 9.54
CA ALA A 56 14.94 12.49 9.66
C ALA A 56 15.72 13.66 10.25
N MET A 57 16.27 13.48 11.44
CA MET A 57 17.06 14.51 12.12
C MET A 57 17.92 13.89 13.24
N HIS A 58 18.95 14.60 13.66
CA HIS A 58 19.74 14.20 14.82
C HIS A 58 18.87 14.18 16.10
N ARG A 59 19.20 13.35 17.09
CA ARG A 59 18.40 13.21 18.32
C ARG A 59 18.24 14.52 19.10
N SER A 60 19.29 15.34 19.16
CA SER A 60 19.22 16.66 19.80
C SER A 60 18.20 17.59 19.12
N MET A 61 18.01 17.48 17.80
CA MET A 61 16.95 18.21 17.08
C MET A 61 15.57 17.61 17.38
N TYR A 62 15.45 16.28 17.39
CA TYR A 62 14.19 15.60 17.69
C TYR A 62 13.70 15.89 19.13
N GLU A 63 14.63 16.00 20.08
CA GLU A 63 14.32 16.27 21.48
C GLU A 63 14.08 17.76 21.78
N ASN A 64 14.42 18.66 20.85
CA ASN A 64 14.26 20.10 20.98
C ASN A 64 12.80 20.51 21.22
N ALA A 65 12.57 21.39 22.20
CA ALA A 65 11.23 21.82 22.60
C ALA A 65 10.44 22.49 21.46
N ALA A 66 11.09 23.29 20.61
CA ALA A 66 10.45 23.93 19.47
C ALA A 66 10.01 22.91 18.41
N VAL A 67 10.88 21.93 18.11
CA VAL A 67 10.56 20.84 17.18
C VAL A 67 9.41 19.99 17.71
N LYS A 68 9.43 19.60 18.99
CA LYS A 68 8.32 18.87 19.63
C LYS A 68 7.01 19.65 19.61
N LYS A 69 7.05 20.97 19.84
CA LYS A 69 5.86 21.84 19.73
C LYS A 69 5.27 21.79 18.32
N ASN A 70 6.11 21.90 17.29
CA ASN A 70 5.69 21.84 15.89
C ASN A 70 5.12 20.45 15.52
N MET A 71 5.80 19.38 15.94
CA MET A 71 5.31 18.00 15.78
C MET A 71 3.94 17.83 16.43
N ASN A 72 3.75 18.29 17.67
CA ASN A 72 2.49 18.17 18.40
C ASN A 72 1.37 18.97 17.74
N PHE A 73 1.66 20.17 17.24
CA PHE A 73 0.70 20.97 16.49
C PHE A 73 0.21 20.25 15.22
N LEU A 74 1.13 19.59 14.50
CA LEU A 74 0.88 18.92 13.22
C LEU A 74 0.36 17.48 13.35
N ARG A 75 0.59 16.80 14.48
CA ARG A 75 0.23 15.38 14.71
C ARG A 75 -1.26 15.06 14.52
N LYS A 76 -2.13 16.06 14.64
CA LYS A 76 -3.59 15.92 14.40
C LYS A 76 -4.03 16.28 12.98
N LYS A 77 -3.12 16.77 12.13
CA LYS A 77 -3.42 17.28 10.78
C LYS A 77 -2.69 16.54 9.66
N ILE A 78 -1.50 16.01 9.94
CA ILE A 78 -0.69 15.25 8.98
C ILE A 78 -0.20 13.96 9.64
N ASP A 79 0.27 13.02 8.82
CA ASP A 79 0.86 11.79 9.32
C ASP A 79 2.38 11.88 9.41
N PHE A 80 2.92 11.19 10.41
CA PHE A 80 4.35 11.01 10.56
C PHE A 80 4.70 9.53 10.42
N VAL A 81 5.61 9.22 9.51
CA VAL A 81 6.33 7.95 9.57
C VAL A 81 7.52 8.19 10.48
N SER A 82 7.41 7.64 11.69
CA SER A 82 8.39 7.93 12.74
C SER A 82 9.73 7.28 12.41
N PRO A 83 10.85 7.96 12.76
CA PRO A 83 12.19 7.44 12.54
C PRO A 83 12.44 6.20 13.40
N GLN A 84 13.26 5.27 12.90
CA GLN A 84 13.78 4.19 13.73
C GLN A 84 14.86 4.76 14.67
N MET A 85 14.69 4.57 15.98
CA MET A 85 15.68 4.97 16.98
C MET A 85 16.80 3.92 17.01
N ILE A 86 17.91 4.21 16.34
CA ILE A 86 19.10 3.34 16.30
C ILE A 86 20.29 4.17 16.79
N GLU A 87 21.00 3.68 17.81
CA GLU A 87 22.23 4.31 18.35
C GLU A 87 22.07 5.79 18.75
N GLY A 88 20.91 6.16 19.31
CA GLY A 88 20.66 7.54 19.69
C GLY A 88 20.54 8.51 18.52
N LYS A 89 20.29 8.02 17.29
CA LYS A 89 19.88 8.81 16.12
C LYS A 89 18.46 8.43 15.72
N ALA A 90 17.67 9.44 15.36
CA ALA A 90 16.41 9.25 14.66
C ALA A 90 16.73 9.10 13.15
N LYS A 91 17.06 7.87 12.73
CA LYS A 91 17.31 7.58 11.31
C LYS A 91 15.99 7.69 10.54
N ALA A 92 16.07 8.21 9.31
CA ALA A 92 14.92 8.24 8.41
C ALA A 92 14.28 6.84 8.35
N PRO A 93 12.95 6.72 8.36
CA PRO A 93 12.30 5.43 8.10
C PRO A 93 12.72 4.91 6.73
N GLU A 94 12.85 3.61 6.53
CA GLU A 94 13.21 3.11 5.20
C GLU A 94 12.11 3.46 4.18
N PRO A 95 12.42 3.67 2.89
CA PRO A 95 11.42 3.97 1.86
C PRO A 95 10.27 2.95 1.84
N GLU A 96 10.57 1.68 2.11
CA GLU A 96 9.62 0.57 2.20
C GLU A 96 8.64 0.75 3.37
N ASP A 97 9.07 1.33 4.48
CA ASP A 97 8.21 1.63 5.63
C ASP A 97 7.21 2.74 5.26
N VAL A 98 7.67 3.78 4.54
CA VAL A 98 6.82 4.87 4.04
C VAL A 98 5.80 4.33 3.04
N LEU A 99 6.24 3.50 2.09
CA LEU A 99 5.35 2.85 1.13
C LEU A 99 4.31 1.98 1.83
N SER A 100 4.74 1.16 2.79
CA SER A 100 3.84 0.30 3.58
C SER A 100 2.81 1.10 4.35
N PHE A 101 3.19 2.25 4.92
CA PHE A 101 2.27 3.16 5.59
C PHE A 101 1.22 3.74 4.61
N VAL A 102 1.67 4.19 3.43
CA VAL A 102 0.78 4.72 2.38
C VAL A 102 -0.23 3.66 1.95
N LEU A 103 0.24 2.45 1.62
CA LEU A 103 -0.62 1.36 1.17
C LEU A 103 -1.62 0.94 2.25
N LYS A 104 -1.21 0.89 3.52
CA LYS A 104 -2.12 0.56 4.62
C LYS A 104 -3.19 1.63 4.84
N LYS A 105 -2.83 2.91 4.68
CA LYS A 105 -3.75 4.03 4.93
C LYS A 105 -4.70 4.28 3.76
N PHE A 106 -4.19 4.21 2.52
CA PHE A 106 -4.90 4.64 1.32
C PHE A 106 -5.22 3.49 0.34
N GLY A 107 -4.57 2.33 0.46
CA GLY A 107 -4.78 1.19 -0.44
C GLY A 107 -6.12 0.46 -0.24
N GLY A 108 -6.80 0.71 0.88
CA GLY A 108 -8.12 0.12 1.15
C GLY A 108 -9.22 0.69 0.24
N SER A 109 -10.05 -0.17 -0.33
CA SER A 109 -11.22 0.24 -1.10
C SER A 109 -12.50 0.13 -0.26
N LYS A 110 -13.23 1.23 -0.07
CA LYS A 110 -14.56 1.18 0.58
C LYS A 110 -15.54 0.24 -0.14
N LYS A 111 -15.40 0.08 -1.47
CA LYS A 111 -16.28 -0.77 -2.29
C LYS A 111 -15.97 -2.26 -2.11
N LEU A 112 -14.68 -2.61 -1.96
CA LEU A 112 -14.21 -3.99 -1.88
C LEU A 112 -14.03 -4.49 -0.44
N ARG A 113 -13.96 -3.59 0.55
CA ARG A 113 -13.78 -3.96 1.95
C ARG A 113 -14.86 -4.93 2.42
N GLY A 114 -14.43 -6.09 2.91
CA GLY A 114 -15.30 -7.16 3.41
C GLY A 114 -16.04 -7.94 2.31
N LYS A 115 -15.94 -7.54 1.04
CA LYS A 115 -16.48 -8.31 -0.08
C LYS A 115 -15.73 -9.61 -0.19
N LYS A 116 -16.46 -10.66 -0.55
CA LYS A 116 -15.91 -11.99 -0.74
C LYS A 116 -15.81 -12.25 -2.23
N ILE A 117 -14.62 -12.61 -2.68
CA ILE A 117 -14.29 -12.75 -4.09
C ILE A 117 -13.74 -14.14 -4.32
N LEU A 118 -14.35 -14.86 -5.24
CA LEU A 118 -13.89 -16.14 -5.74
C LEU A 118 -13.23 -15.93 -7.10
N MET A 119 -12.04 -16.47 -7.28
CA MET A 119 -11.31 -16.38 -8.54
C MET A 119 -10.49 -17.64 -8.82
N THR A 120 -10.22 -17.89 -10.09
CA THR A 120 -9.35 -18.98 -10.55
C THR A 120 -8.03 -18.42 -11.06
N ALA A 121 -6.94 -19.16 -10.88
CA ALA A 121 -5.66 -18.83 -11.52
C ALA A 121 -4.77 -20.06 -11.67
N GLY A 122 -3.70 -19.91 -12.46
CA GLY A 122 -2.76 -20.98 -12.76
C GLY A 122 -3.22 -21.88 -13.92
N PRO A 123 -2.40 -22.86 -14.28
CA PRO A 123 -2.68 -23.80 -15.36
C PRO A 123 -3.62 -24.92 -14.89
N THR A 124 -4.02 -25.78 -15.82
CA THR A 124 -4.74 -27.02 -15.54
C THR A 124 -4.09 -28.13 -16.35
N VAL A 125 -4.01 -29.33 -15.79
CA VAL A 125 -3.31 -30.47 -16.36
C VAL A 125 -4.30 -31.60 -16.62
N GLU A 126 -4.57 -31.88 -17.89
CA GLU A 126 -5.43 -32.99 -18.33
C GLU A 126 -4.58 -34.16 -18.79
N LYS A 127 -4.74 -35.33 -18.16
CA LYS A 127 -3.99 -36.54 -18.52
C LYS A 127 -4.54 -37.14 -19.81
N ILE A 128 -3.66 -37.37 -20.78
CA ILE A 128 -3.97 -38.21 -21.96
C ILE A 128 -3.74 -39.68 -21.58
N ASP A 129 -2.62 -39.95 -20.93
CA ASP A 129 -2.22 -41.26 -20.43
C ASP A 129 -1.35 -41.08 -19.16
N SER A 130 -0.65 -42.13 -18.74
CA SER A 130 0.18 -42.11 -17.54
C SER A 130 1.40 -41.17 -17.62
N VAL A 131 1.78 -40.71 -18.81
CA VAL A 131 2.98 -39.91 -19.06
C VAL A 131 2.66 -38.55 -19.68
N ARG A 132 1.73 -38.50 -20.63
CA ARG A 132 1.42 -37.30 -21.41
C ARG A 132 0.25 -36.54 -20.83
N VAL A 133 0.37 -35.22 -20.86
CA VAL A 133 -0.66 -34.29 -20.41
C VAL A 133 -0.86 -33.15 -21.39
N ILE A 134 -2.07 -32.62 -21.43
CA ILE A 134 -2.41 -31.34 -22.05
C ILE A 134 -2.48 -30.30 -20.94
N THR A 135 -1.69 -29.23 -21.06
CA THR A 135 -1.70 -28.11 -20.13
C THR A 135 -1.60 -26.80 -20.88
N ASN A 136 -2.12 -25.73 -20.27
CA ASN A 136 -1.80 -24.37 -20.71
C ASN A 136 -0.49 -23.89 -20.05
N GLN A 137 0.13 -22.85 -20.62
CA GLN A 137 1.39 -22.26 -20.14
C GLN A 137 1.18 -21.13 -19.12
N SER A 138 0.09 -21.17 -18.34
CA SER A 138 -0.16 -20.16 -17.32
C SER A 138 0.80 -20.34 -16.14
N SER A 139 1.53 -19.29 -15.79
CA SER A 139 2.34 -19.26 -14.57
C SER A 139 1.51 -18.99 -13.31
N GLY A 140 0.25 -18.55 -13.46
CA GLY A 140 -0.59 -18.06 -12.38
C GLY A 140 -0.30 -16.63 -11.90
N LYS A 141 0.75 -15.98 -12.43
CA LYS A 141 1.25 -14.68 -11.94
C LYS A 141 0.20 -13.57 -11.91
N THR A 142 -0.56 -13.41 -12.98
CA THR A 142 -1.61 -12.37 -13.06
C THR A 142 -2.68 -12.58 -11.98
N GLY A 143 -3.13 -13.82 -11.79
CA GLY A 143 -4.14 -14.13 -10.78
C GLY A 143 -3.63 -13.96 -9.35
N THR A 144 -2.37 -14.34 -9.09
CA THR A 144 -1.71 -14.08 -7.80
C THR A 144 -1.66 -12.58 -7.48
N LEU A 145 -1.21 -11.75 -8.43
CA LEU A 145 -1.07 -10.31 -8.23
C LEU A 145 -2.44 -9.64 -8.04
N LEU A 146 -3.43 -10.02 -8.84
CA LEU A 146 -4.81 -9.53 -8.67
C LEU A 146 -5.38 -9.94 -7.31
N ALA A 147 -5.18 -11.18 -6.87
CA ALA A 147 -5.60 -11.62 -5.56
C ALA A 147 -4.91 -10.81 -4.44
N SER A 148 -3.61 -10.50 -4.57
CA SER A 148 -2.88 -9.65 -3.64
C SER A 148 -3.50 -8.24 -3.54
N GLU A 149 -3.78 -7.60 -4.67
CA GLU A 149 -4.41 -6.27 -4.70
C GLU A 149 -5.80 -6.26 -4.09
N LEU A 150 -6.61 -7.30 -4.36
CA LEU A 150 -7.94 -7.43 -3.76
C LEU A 150 -7.87 -7.58 -2.23
N ILE A 151 -6.89 -8.33 -1.72
CA ILE A 151 -6.65 -8.46 -0.27
C ILE A 151 -6.23 -7.12 0.31
N SER A 152 -5.28 -6.42 -0.32
CA SER A 152 -4.84 -5.07 0.09
C SER A 152 -5.99 -4.07 0.09
N ALA A 153 -6.92 -4.20 -0.85
CA ALA A 153 -8.16 -3.41 -0.90
C ALA A 153 -9.19 -3.78 0.18
N GLY A 154 -8.93 -4.83 0.98
CA GLY A 154 -9.74 -5.28 2.11
C GLY A 154 -10.77 -6.37 1.77
N ALA A 155 -10.68 -7.00 0.60
CA ALA A 155 -11.55 -8.11 0.23
C ALA A 155 -11.10 -9.43 0.88
N LYS A 156 -12.03 -10.37 1.05
CA LYS A 156 -11.78 -11.74 1.45
C LYS A 156 -11.69 -12.61 0.19
N VAL A 157 -10.48 -12.94 -0.23
CA VAL A 157 -10.25 -13.66 -1.49
C VAL A 157 -10.18 -15.17 -1.25
N THR A 158 -10.91 -15.92 -2.06
CA THR A 158 -10.73 -17.37 -2.23
C THR A 158 -10.17 -17.60 -3.64
N LEU A 159 -8.98 -18.18 -3.71
CA LEU A 159 -8.25 -18.43 -4.97
C LEU A 159 -8.21 -19.94 -5.24
N VAL A 160 -8.95 -20.38 -6.27
CA VAL A 160 -8.85 -21.73 -6.80
C VAL A 160 -7.64 -21.78 -7.73
N TYR A 161 -6.59 -22.48 -7.32
CA TYR A 161 -5.26 -22.34 -7.91
C TYR A 161 -4.75 -23.66 -8.49
N GLY A 162 -4.45 -23.64 -9.79
CA GLY A 162 -3.80 -24.72 -10.51
C GLY A 162 -2.31 -24.93 -10.14
N PRO A 163 -1.61 -25.89 -10.77
CA PRO A 163 -0.19 -26.15 -10.54
C PRO A 163 0.72 -25.11 -11.24
N GLY A 164 0.50 -23.82 -10.94
CA GLY A 164 1.29 -22.70 -11.48
C GLY A 164 2.61 -22.52 -10.74
N THR A 165 3.57 -21.87 -11.40
CA THR A 165 4.90 -21.59 -10.85
C THR A 165 4.92 -20.38 -9.90
N SER A 166 3.93 -19.50 -9.97
CA SER A 166 3.84 -18.34 -9.07
C SER A 166 3.35 -18.77 -7.69
N GLU A 167 3.91 -18.18 -6.64
CA GLU A 167 3.38 -18.39 -5.28
C GLU A 167 2.03 -17.69 -5.12
N PRO A 168 1.01 -18.34 -4.55
CA PRO A 168 -0.24 -17.66 -4.19
C PRO A 168 0.00 -16.58 -3.13
N PRO A 169 -0.80 -15.49 -3.12
CA PRO A 169 -0.60 -14.41 -2.17
C PRO A 169 -0.97 -14.85 -0.75
N LYS A 170 -0.25 -14.30 0.23
CA LYS A 170 -0.59 -14.46 1.65
C LYS A 170 -1.93 -13.78 1.94
N GLY A 171 -2.77 -14.42 2.76
CA GLY A 171 -4.07 -13.85 3.18
C GLY A 171 -5.28 -14.26 2.32
N ALA A 172 -5.08 -14.92 1.18
CA ALA A 172 -6.18 -15.60 0.47
C ALA A 172 -6.44 -17.00 1.04
N ARG A 173 -7.69 -17.47 0.95
CA ARG A 173 -8.02 -18.89 1.10
C ARG A 173 -7.67 -19.60 -0.21
N ILE A 174 -6.64 -20.45 -0.19
CA ILE A 174 -6.18 -21.15 -1.38
C ILE A 174 -6.85 -22.53 -1.48
N ILE A 175 -7.43 -22.84 -2.64
CA ILE A 175 -7.95 -24.16 -2.97
C ILE A 175 -7.12 -24.70 -4.14
N ARG A 176 -6.21 -25.64 -3.86
CA ARG A 176 -5.37 -26.24 -4.90
C ARG A 176 -6.18 -27.25 -5.73
N VAL A 177 -6.02 -27.18 -7.04
CA VAL A 177 -6.65 -28.09 -8.02
C VAL A 177 -5.61 -28.45 -9.07
N ASN A 178 -5.81 -29.57 -9.76
CA ASN A 178 -4.92 -30.02 -10.83
C ASN A 178 -5.60 -30.00 -12.20
N SER A 179 -6.86 -30.45 -12.29
CA SER A 179 -7.61 -30.56 -13.55
C SER A 179 -8.65 -29.44 -13.74
N VAL A 180 -9.12 -29.30 -14.97
CA VAL A 180 -10.24 -28.42 -15.35
C VAL A 180 -11.51 -28.82 -14.60
N ASP A 181 -11.79 -30.12 -14.46
CA ASP A 181 -12.97 -30.60 -13.75
C ASP A 181 -12.91 -30.28 -12.25
N GLU A 182 -11.75 -30.49 -11.61
CA GLU A 182 -11.53 -30.09 -10.22
C GLU A 182 -11.69 -28.57 -10.03
N MET A 183 -11.09 -27.77 -10.93
CA MET A 183 -11.22 -26.31 -10.91
C MET A 183 -12.69 -25.88 -11.04
N ASN A 184 -13.44 -26.49 -11.96
CA ASN A 184 -14.86 -26.21 -12.17
C ASN A 184 -15.71 -26.59 -10.95
N LYS A 185 -15.49 -27.79 -10.38
CA LYS A 185 -16.18 -28.25 -9.17
C LYS A 185 -15.89 -27.35 -7.98
N ALA A 186 -14.63 -26.99 -7.76
CA ALA A 186 -14.22 -26.07 -6.70
C ALA A 186 -14.87 -24.69 -6.88
N SER A 187 -14.90 -24.17 -8.11
CA SER A 187 -15.52 -22.88 -8.42
C SER A 187 -17.04 -22.90 -8.17
N LYS A 188 -17.74 -23.96 -8.60
CA LYS A 188 -19.17 -24.14 -8.35
C LYS A 188 -19.50 -24.31 -6.86
N ARG A 189 -18.63 -24.96 -6.10
CA ARG A 189 -18.81 -25.10 -4.65
C ARG A 189 -18.61 -23.75 -3.96
N GLY A 190 -17.56 -23.02 -4.34
CA GLY A 190 -17.26 -21.70 -3.81
C GLY A 190 -18.33 -20.65 -4.11
N SER A 191 -19.05 -20.77 -5.23
CA SER A 191 -20.14 -19.84 -5.57
C SER A 191 -21.47 -20.15 -4.84
N LYS A 192 -21.66 -21.40 -4.40
CA LYS A 192 -22.87 -21.85 -3.69
C LYS A 192 -22.78 -21.69 -2.19
N GLU A 193 -21.59 -21.85 -1.61
CA GLU A 193 -21.34 -21.30 -0.29
C GLU A 193 -21.65 -19.80 -0.42
N LYS A 194 -22.59 -19.27 0.38
CA LYS A 194 -22.68 -17.82 0.59
C LYS A 194 -21.41 -17.40 1.31
N ILE A 195 -20.29 -17.40 0.56
CA ILE A 195 -19.07 -16.67 0.85
C ILE A 195 -19.56 -15.25 0.67
#